data_AF-A0A6L6DM53-F1
#
_entry.id   AF-A0A6L6DM53-F1
#
_cell.length_a   1.000
_cell.length_b   1.000
_cell.length_c   1.000
_cell.angle_alpha   90.00
_cell.angle_beta   90.00
_cell.angle_gamma   90.00
#
_symmetry.space_group_name_H-M   'P 1'
#
loop_
_entity.id
_entity.type
_entity.pdbx_description
1 polymer ?
#
loop_
_entity_poly.entity_id
_entity_poly.type
_entity_poly.pdbx_seq_one_letter_code
_entity_poly.pdbx_strand_id
1 'polypeptide(L)'
;MKKQIIGLLLSGLLLINITSTSAASAEDRQLRKIFSGWMTDYSTYGDTTKGQIQAMDYVVAHSEMFDQVLPFWYTLTSAKTIKDKYVTQNSIDKAIPISTLKSLGIKVIPTITDGTGEGVLSKIMGTDATRATLINTISELVTANNFDGIDLDFEGFAFVDKITTWPTIQPRWVNFVRELSTTLHSQNKLLSVTTPYLLDPITGKKGYYFYAWPEISEYIDRLNIMAYDYHKFDTAAGPIGPINWFEPSLIYALKSVAPWKIYIGTPNYGYNWVTKVTGICPTNTPSSEKKSSNAAIIHQLKAQAILDKPGAVATYNEKYGETNVLYTAEFNGINSAGATTSCKVSHSVWYVDARGYGARAKLVEKYRLGGISEWEIGYGDNLAIEEVKKVAIAMGQDKVVGDVTTSTENLLYGESVAFNGSFKLADGRPLSSVPVFMEIKRASGNSRRAVGQTAPDGTFQIKVLLGESTNISFSTDETWDRTLGSTPEKIIGISRVVSWSIPASMKHGVAYKVNGQVQPKIAGIKVILDDGITQVSGITAADGKFEIEVTQTKVGVRQFSIVTETEAGFLGSKSAPSTVLVR
;
A
#
# COMPACT_ATOMS: atom_id res chain seq x y z
N MET A 1 -83.07 -5.32 -28.48
CA MET A 1 -82.74 -4.17 -29.36
C MET A 1 -81.21 -4.04 -29.38
N LYS A 2 -80.54 -4.29 -30.52
CA LYS A 2 -79.14 -3.94 -30.94
C LYS A 2 -77.98 -4.07 -29.90
N LYS A 3 -76.74 -4.52 -30.16
CA LYS A 3 -75.91 -4.94 -31.30
C LYS A 3 -74.56 -5.43 -30.67
N GLN A 4 -73.84 -6.31 -31.40
CA GLN A 4 -72.38 -6.56 -31.50
C GLN A 4 -71.40 -5.84 -30.53
N ILE A 5 -70.29 -6.45 -30.09
CA ILE A 5 -69.02 -6.56 -30.86
C ILE A 5 -68.10 -7.66 -30.27
N ILE A 6 -67.41 -8.35 -31.19
CA ILE A 6 -66.33 -9.32 -31.03
C ILE A 6 -64.99 -8.59 -30.80
N GLY A 7 -64.10 -9.14 -29.96
CA GLY A 7 -62.70 -8.71 -29.87
C GLY A 7 -61.81 -9.81 -29.30
N LEU A 8 -61.11 -10.52 -30.19
CA LEU A 8 -60.07 -11.51 -29.92
C LEU A 8 -58.83 -10.81 -29.33
N LEU A 9 -58.29 -11.31 -28.21
CA LEU A 9 -57.00 -10.86 -27.66
C LEU A 9 -56.02 -12.03 -27.63
N LEU A 10 -55.02 -11.97 -28.52
CA LEU A 10 -53.85 -12.84 -28.56
C LEU A 10 -53.04 -12.68 -27.27
N SER A 11 -52.84 -13.78 -26.54
CA SER A 11 -51.89 -13.88 -25.44
C SER A 11 -50.46 -14.10 -25.99
N GLY A 12 -49.65 -13.04 -25.99
CA GLY A 12 -48.20 -13.15 -26.18
C GLY A 12 -47.51 -13.48 -24.86
N LEU A 13 -46.94 -14.68 -24.75
CA LEU A 13 -46.07 -15.06 -23.64
C LEU A 13 -44.72 -14.33 -23.79
N LEU A 14 -44.47 -13.34 -22.93
CA LEU A 14 -43.15 -12.71 -22.80
C LEU A 14 -42.31 -13.56 -21.83
N LEU A 15 -41.38 -14.34 -22.36
CA LEU A 15 -40.34 -15.01 -21.57
C LEU A 15 -39.37 -13.94 -21.04
N ILE A 16 -39.50 -13.60 -19.77
CA ILE A 16 -38.51 -12.79 -19.04
C ILE A 16 -37.35 -13.74 -18.69
N ASN A 17 -36.25 -13.63 -19.45
CA ASN A 17 -34.97 -14.21 -19.06
C ASN A 17 -34.43 -13.43 -17.86
N ILE A 18 -34.64 -13.94 -16.65
CA ILE A 18 -33.95 -13.49 -15.46
C ILE A 18 -32.53 -14.05 -15.54
N THR A 19 -31.59 -13.25 -16.05
CA THR A 19 -30.16 -13.55 -15.92
C THR A 19 -29.75 -13.38 -14.46
N SER A 20 -29.52 -14.50 -13.77
CA SER A 20 -28.84 -14.55 -12.48
C SER A 20 -27.34 -14.26 -12.67
N THR A 21 -26.93 -13.00 -12.61
CA THR A 21 -25.51 -12.61 -12.78
C THR A 21 -24.90 -11.89 -11.56
N SER A 22 -25.53 -11.88 -10.39
CA SER A 22 -25.08 -11.01 -9.29
C SER A 22 -24.28 -11.65 -8.15
N ALA A 23 -24.13 -12.98 -8.09
CA ALA A 23 -23.39 -13.63 -7.00
C ALA A 23 -21.97 -14.09 -7.40
N ALA A 24 -21.81 -14.66 -8.60
CA ALA A 24 -20.50 -15.14 -9.07
C ALA A 24 -19.49 -14.01 -9.34
N SER A 25 -19.94 -12.79 -9.68
CA SER A 25 -19.03 -11.69 -10.02
C SER A 25 -18.37 -11.01 -8.81
N ALA A 26 -18.84 -11.29 -7.58
CA ALA A 26 -18.28 -10.67 -6.37
C ALA A 26 -17.01 -11.40 -5.89
N GLU A 27 -16.90 -12.70 -6.14
CA GLU A 27 -15.71 -13.51 -5.78
C GLU A 27 -14.51 -13.24 -6.72
N ASP A 28 -14.78 -12.77 -7.94
CA ASP A 28 -13.74 -12.45 -8.94
C ASP A 28 -13.13 -11.04 -8.79
N ARG A 29 -13.70 -10.20 -7.91
CA ARG A 29 -13.20 -8.85 -7.64
C ARG A 29 -12.20 -8.87 -6.50
N GLN A 30 -10.98 -8.41 -6.77
CA GLN A 30 -10.01 -8.18 -5.72
C GLN A 30 -10.48 -7.00 -4.86
N LEU A 31 -10.70 -7.25 -3.57
CA LEU A 31 -11.12 -6.21 -2.63
C LEU A 31 -10.12 -5.04 -2.65
N ARG A 32 -10.64 -3.81 -2.56
CA ARG A 32 -9.78 -2.63 -2.45
C ARG A 32 -9.38 -2.41 -0.99
N LYS A 33 -8.08 -2.34 -0.74
CA LYS A 33 -7.51 -2.05 0.58
C LYS A 33 -7.77 -0.59 0.98
N ILE A 34 -8.94 -0.32 1.56
CA ILE A 34 -9.38 1.02 1.98
C ILE A 34 -9.29 1.24 3.48
N PHE A 35 -8.59 0.38 4.21
CA PHE A 35 -8.45 0.47 5.66
C PHE A 35 -6.99 0.68 6.06
N SER A 36 -6.81 1.55 7.05
CA SER A 36 -5.52 1.95 7.60
C SER A 36 -5.77 2.53 9.00
N GLY A 37 -4.72 2.93 9.71
CA GLY A 37 -4.88 3.56 11.02
C GLY A 37 -3.57 3.72 11.74
N TRP A 38 -3.66 4.40 12.88
CA TRP A 38 -2.51 4.62 13.75
C TRP A 38 -2.35 3.47 14.73
N MET A 39 -1.11 2.99 14.84
CA MET A 39 -0.70 1.96 15.79
C MET A 39 0.23 2.59 16.81
N THR A 40 -0.29 2.91 17.99
CA THR A 40 0.50 3.59 19.03
C THR A 40 1.57 2.68 19.64
N ASP A 41 2.57 3.32 20.25
CA ASP A 41 3.66 2.64 20.94
C ASP A 41 3.12 1.70 22.03
N TYR A 42 2.08 2.08 22.78
CA TYR A 42 1.50 1.23 23.82
C TYR A 42 0.44 0.23 23.30
N SER A 43 -0.25 0.50 22.18
CA SER A 43 -1.24 -0.45 21.62
C SER A 43 -0.63 -1.51 20.71
N THR A 44 0.61 -1.31 20.22
CA THR A 44 1.26 -2.23 19.25
C THR A 44 1.16 -3.69 19.71
N TYR A 45 1.58 -3.97 20.94
CA TYR A 45 1.35 -5.27 21.61
C TYR A 45 0.32 -5.20 22.74
N GLY A 46 -0.15 -4.00 23.09
CA GLY A 46 -1.21 -3.78 24.07
C GLY A 46 -0.89 -4.26 25.48
N ASP A 47 -1.73 -3.87 26.43
CA ASP A 47 -1.80 -4.48 27.75
C ASP A 47 -3.06 -5.37 27.80
N THR A 48 -2.87 -6.66 27.56
CA THR A 48 -3.96 -7.65 27.56
C THR A 48 -4.64 -7.77 28.93
N THR A 49 -3.95 -7.40 30.02
CA THR A 49 -4.55 -7.36 31.37
C THR A 49 -5.59 -6.24 31.52
N LYS A 50 -5.48 -5.19 30.69
CA LYS A 50 -6.48 -4.11 30.56
C LYS A 50 -7.51 -4.42 29.49
N GLY A 51 -7.46 -5.60 28.89
CA GLY A 51 -8.38 -6.06 27.85
C GLY A 51 -8.29 -5.24 26.56
N GLN A 52 -7.10 -4.74 26.24
CA GLN A 52 -6.77 -4.16 24.93
C GLN A 52 -6.51 -5.27 23.92
N ILE A 53 -6.96 -5.09 22.67
CA ILE A 53 -6.52 -5.93 21.56
C ILE A 53 -5.15 -5.44 21.14
N GLN A 54 -4.23 -6.36 20.89
CA GLN A 54 -2.93 -5.99 20.33
C GLN A 54 -3.14 -5.49 18.92
N ALA A 55 -2.78 -4.24 18.64
CA ALA A 55 -2.96 -3.65 17.32
C ALA A 55 -2.26 -4.48 16.23
N MET A 56 -1.12 -5.09 16.57
CA MET A 56 -0.41 -5.99 15.67
C MET A 56 -1.22 -7.24 15.32
N ASP A 57 -1.78 -7.95 16.32
CA ASP A 57 -2.61 -9.13 16.09
C ASP A 57 -3.83 -8.80 15.24
N TYR A 58 -4.46 -7.65 15.49
CA TYR A 58 -5.60 -7.18 14.72
C TYR A 58 -5.25 -6.93 13.25
N VAL A 59 -4.13 -6.23 12.99
CA VAL A 59 -3.67 -5.98 11.60
C VAL A 59 -3.30 -7.28 10.89
N VAL A 60 -2.65 -8.23 11.57
CA VAL A 60 -2.29 -9.52 10.99
C VAL A 60 -3.53 -10.32 10.64
N ALA A 61 -4.51 -10.39 11.54
CA ALA A 61 -5.77 -11.11 11.34
C ALA A 61 -6.61 -10.57 10.17
N HIS A 62 -6.45 -9.29 9.85
CA HIS A 62 -7.22 -8.59 8.81
C HIS A 62 -6.32 -7.99 7.71
N SER A 63 -5.15 -8.59 7.47
CA SER A 63 -4.11 -8.06 6.60
C SER A 63 -4.57 -7.82 5.14
N GLU A 64 -5.62 -8.51 4.70
CA GLU A 64 -6.22 -8.31 3.39
C GLU A 64 -6.87 -6.92 3.22
N MET A 65 -7.23 -6.25 4.31
CA MET A 65 -7.87 -4.93 4.32
C MET A 65 -6.86 -3.77 4.34
N PHE A 66 -5.63 -4.02 4.78
CA PHE A 66 -4.60 -3.01 4.98
C PHE A 66 -3.63 -2.94 3.79
N ASP A 67 -3.49 -1.76 3.19
CA ASP A 67 -2.35 -1.46 2.31
C ASP A 67 -1.19 -0.82 3.08
N GLN A 68 -1.52 -0.15 4.19
CA GLN A 68 -0.56 0.64 4.94
C GLN A 68 -1.03 0.86 6.38
N VAL A 69 -0.08 0.97 7.30
CA VAL A 69 -0.30 1.30 8.71
C VAL A 69 0.59 2.47 9.11
N LEU A 70 0.13 3.27 10.07
CA LEU A 70 0.81 4.45 10.59
C LEU A 70 1.32 4.23 12.02
N PRO A 71 2.49 3.59 12.24
CA PRO A 71 3.03 3.44 13.59
C PRO A 71 3.28 4.80 14.27
N PHE A 72 2.56 5.08 15.36
CA PHE A 72 2.59 6.36 16.07
C PHE A 72 3.71 6.41 17.12
N TRP A 73 4.95 6.18 16.67
CA TRP A 73 6.08 5.85 17.54
C TRP A 73 7.07 6.99 17.76
N TYR A 74 7.00 8.08 16.99
CA TYR A 74 8.05 9.10 17.00
C TYR A 74 7.53 10.48 17.39
N THR A 75 8.41 11.25 18.03
CA THR A 75 8.17 12.64 18.40
C THR A 75 9.43 13.46 18.14
N LEU A 76 9.30 14.52 17.36
CA LEU A 76 10.38 15.48 17.12
C LEU A 76 10.59 16.35 18.36
N THR A 77 11.82 16.40 18.88
CA THR A 77 12.16 17.25 20.05
C THR A 77 13.10 18.39 19.70
N SER A 78 13.84 18.29 18.59
CA SER A 78 14.66 19.35 18.01
C SER A 78 14.91 19.09 16.53
N ALA A 79 15.52 20.05 15.81
CA ALA A 79 15.87 19.88 14.40
C ALA A 79 16.76 18.66 14.09
N LYS A 80 17.43 18.10 15.10
CA LYS A 80 18.39 16.98 14.97
C LYS A 80 18.00 15.76 15.82
N THR A 81 16.88 15.80 16.52
CA THR A 81 16.55 14.78 17.52
C THR A 81 15.09 14.36 17.40
N ILE A 82 14.91 13.06 17.13
CA ILE A 82 13.62 12.40 17.13
C ILE A 82 13.64 11.39 18.27
N LYS A 83 12.70 11.53 19.20
CA LYS A 83 12.49 10.57 20.27
C LYS A 83 11.71 9.37 19.73
N ASP A 84 12.26 8.18 19.90
CA ASP A 84 11.57 6.91 19.69
C ASP A 84 10.81 6.53 20.97
N LYS A 85 9.47 6.55 20.91
CA LYS A 85 8.59 6.17 22.02
C LYS A 85 8.39 4.65 22.08
N TYR A 86 8.53 3.94 20.96
CA TYR A 86 8.30 2.50 20.90
C TYR A 86 9.22 1.73 21.85
N VAL A 87 10.52 2.05 21.81
CA VAL A 87 11.55 1.40 22.64
C VAL A 87 11.38 1.69 24.14
N THR A 88 10.57 2.69 24.49
CA THR A 88 10.26 3.00 25.90
C THR A 88 9.07 2.23 26.43
N GLN A 89 8.17 1.79 25.55
CA GLN A 89 6.95 1.05 25.93
C GLN A 89 7.06 -0.45 25.73
N ASN A 90 7.91 -0.91 24.81
CA ASN A 90 7.94 -2.30 24.37
C ASN A 90 9.30 -2.94 24.60
N SER A 91 9.27 -4.20 25.03
CA SER A 91 10.45 -5.06 25.16
C SER A 91 10.76 -5.86 23.89
N ILE A 92 9.82 -5.93 22.95
CA ILE A 92 9.99 -6.62 21.67
C ILE A 92 10.76 -5.70 20.72
N ASP A 93 11.73 -6.26 20.00
CA ASP A 93 12.50 -5.52 19.00
C ASP A 93 11.58 -4.96 17.90
N LYS A 94 11.68 -3.66 17.64
CA LYS A 94 10.92 -2.92 16.63
C LYS A 94 11.08 -3.49 15.21
N ALA A 95 12.18 -4.18 14.90
CA ALA A 95 12.37 -4.85 13.63
C ALA A 95 11.34 -5.98 13.38
N ILE A 96 10.80 -6.60 14.43
CA ILE A 96 9.82 -7.69 14.34
C ILE A 96 8.48 -7.21 13.78
N PRO A 97 7.79 -6.20 14.34
CA PRO A 97 6.53 -5.73 13.77
C PRO A 97 6.73 -5.14 12.38
N ILE A 98 7.85 -4.43 12.12
CA ILE A 98 8.16 -3.89 10.79
C ILE A 98 8.28 -5.00 9.75
N SER A 99 9.09 -6.03 10.02
CA SER A 99 9.29 -7.14 9.09
C SER A 99 8.01 -7.97 8.89
N THR A 100 7.22 -8.15 9.95
CA THR A 100 5.93 -8.85 9.87
C THR A 100 4.95 -8.10 8.97
N LEU A 101 4.74 -6.79 9.16
CA LEU A 101 3.87 -5.98 8.30
C LEU A 101 4.33 -6.02 6.84
N LYS A 102 5.63 -5.85 6.60
CA LYS A 102 6.21 -5.91 5.25
C LYS A 102 6.05 -7.28 4.59
N SER A 103 6.15 -8.37 5.35
CA SER A 103 5.93 -9.73 4.82
C SER A 103 4.49 -9.96 4.34
N LEU A 104 3.53 -9.20 4.89
CA LEU A 104 2.13 -9.19 4.48
C LEU A 104 1.83 -8.18 3.34
N GLY A 105 2.87 -7.53 2.81
CA GLY A 105 2.74 -6.50 1.79
C GLY A 105 2.12 -5.20 2.29
N ILE A 106 2.16 -4.95 3.61
CA ILE A 106 1.63 -3.73 4.24
C ILE A 106 2.76 -2.70 4.34
N LYS A 107 2.56 -1.51 3.78
CA LYS A 107 3.51 -0.40 3.87
C LYS A 107 3.56 0.15 5.30
N VAL A 108 4.77 0.42 5.78
CA VAL A 108 5.02 0.95 7.12
C VAL A 108 5.43 2.41 7.01
N ILE A 109 4.52 3.32 7.35
CA ILE A 109 4.69 4.78 7.24
C ILE A 109 4.53 5.38 8.65
N PRO A 110 5.58 5.33 9.49
CA PRO A 110 5.44 5.79 10.87
C PRO A 110 5.11 7.28 10.96
N THR A 111 4.34 7.63 11.98
CA THR A 111 3.98 9.01 12.30
C THR A 111 5.02 9.64 13.21
N ILE A 112 5.39 10.88 12.88
CA ILE A 112 6.19 11.77 13.72
C ILE A 112 5.36 12.95 14.19
N THR A 113 5.27 13.13 15.50
CA THR A 113 4.56 14.27 16.11
C THR A 113 5.49 15.43 16.42
N ASP A 114 4.92 16.63 16.61
CA ASP A 114 5.63 17.77 17.17
C ASP A 114 5.66 17.70 18.70
N GLY A 115 6.83 17.41 19.28
CA GLY A 115 7.07 17.46 20.73
C GLY A 115 7.87 18.68 21.18
N THR A 116 7.97 19.70 20.33
CA THR A 116 8.69 20.93 20.64
C THR A 116 7.79 21.92 21.40
N GLY A 117 8.39 22.98 21.97
CA GLY A 117 7.64 24.05 22.62
C GLY A 117 7.06 25.06 21.62
N GLU A 118 6.21 25.96 22.12
CA GLU A 118 5.57 27.02 21.33
C GLU A 118 6.56 27.75 20.40
N GLY A 119 6.26 27.75 19.09
CA GLY A 119 6.99 28.42 18.02
C GLY A 119 8.34 27.80 17.65
N VAL A 120 8.76 26.72 18.30
CA VAL A 120 10.07 26.09 18.06
C VAL A 120 10.11 25.41 16.69
N LEU A 121 9.15 24.54 16.38
CA LEU A 121 9.10 23.87 15.08
C LEU A 121 8.98 24.86 13.91
N SER A 122 8.15 25.91 14.08
CA SER A 122 8.07 27.00 13.09
C SER A 122 9.43 27.66 12.83
N LYS A 123 10.24 27.89 13.87
CA LYS A 123 11.60 28.43 13.72
C LYS A 123 12.55 27.45 13.05
N ILE A 124 12.44 26.16 13.35
CA ILE A 124 13.23 25.11 12.69
C ILE A 124 12.98 25.11 11.18
N MET A 125 11.73 25.27 10.73
CA MET A 125 11.40 25.36 9.30
C MET A 125 11.73 26.73 8.66
N GLY A 126 12.19 27.71 9.45
CA GLY A 126 12.20 29.12 9.08
C GLY A 126 13.32 29.57 8.13
N THR A 127 14.41 28.83 8.01
CA THR A 127 15.52 29.11 7.09
C THR A 127 15.89 27.86 6.32
N ASP A 128 16.50 28.01 5.14
CA ASP A 128 16.91 26.87 4.31
C ASP A 128 17.86 25.92 5.06
N ALA A 129 18.81 26.46 5.82
CA ALA A 129 19.78 25.66 6.59
C ALA A 129 19.13 24.84 7.72
N THR A 130 18.24 25.45 8.50
CA THR A 130 17.58 24.76 9.62
C THR A 130 16.54 23.76 9.11
N ARG A 131 15.85 24.08 8.01
CA ARG A 131 14.90 23.20 7.34
C ARG A 131 15.59 21.99 6.71
N ALA A 132 16.72 22.18 6.03
CA ALA A 132 17.55 21.10 5.50
C ALA A 132 18.05 20.16 6.61
N THR A 133 18.39 20.69 7.78
CA THR A 133 18.78 19.88 8.95
C THR A 133 17.63 18.97 9.40
N LEU A 134 16.41 19.49 9.49
CA LEU A 134 15.23 18.71 9.84
C LEU A 134 14.92 17.65 8.77
N ILE A 135 14.98 18.01 7.50
CA ILE A 135 14.75 17.09 6.37
C ILE A 135 15.73 15.91 6.41
N ASN A 136 17.02 16.18 6.62
CA ASN A 136 18.03 15.13 6.74
C ASN A 136 17.74 14.21 7.92
N THR A 137 17.39 14.78 9.09
CA THR A 137 17.07 14.00 10.29
C THR A 137 15.88 13.05 10.06
N ILE A 138 14.83 13.51 9.36
CA ILE A 138 13.66 12.67 9.03
C ILE A 138 14.02 11.63 7.97
N SER A 139 14.75 12.01 6.92
CA SER A 139 15.17 11.08 5.85
C SER A 139 16.10 9.98 6.37
N GLU A 140 17.01 10.30 7.30
CA GLU A 140 17.86 9.32 7.98
C GLU A 140 17.03 8.35 8.83
N LEU A 141 16.01 8.82 9.55
CA LEU A 141 15.10 7.93 10.29
C LEU A 141 14.40 6.94 9.34
N VAL A 142 13.86 7.44 8.23
CA VAL A 142 13.13 6.64 7.23
C VAL A 142 14.04 5.58 6.61
N THR A 143 15.24 5.97 6.19
CA THR A 143 16.17 5.08 5.50
C THR A 143 16.83 4.07 6.45
N ALA A 144 17.24 4.48 7.65
CA ALA A 144 17.90 3.60 8.63
C ALA A 144 17.00 2.44 9.11
N ASN A 145 15.68 2.65 9.15
CA ASN A 145 14.72 1.63 9.56
C ASN A 145 14.00 0.98 8.37
N ASN A 146 14.41 1.30 7.13
CA ASN A 146 13.76 0.87 5.91
C ASN A 146 12.24 1.09 5.91
N PHE A 147 11.75 2.23 6.42
CA PHE A 147 10.33 2.57 6.33
C PHE A 147 9.94 2.85 4.88
N ASP A 148 8.65 2.69 4.56
CA ASP A 148 8.13 2.97 3.22
C ASP A 148 7.82 4.46 3.04
N GLY A 149 7.80 5.22 4.13
CA GLY A 149 7.62 6.67 4.15
C GLY A 149 7.64 7.25 5.56
N ILE A 150 7.12 8.47 5.71
CA ILE A 150 6.84 9.11 7.00
C ILE A 150 5.49 9.82 6.95
N ASP A 151 4.75 9.82 8.06
CA ASP A 151 3.54 10.61 8.26
C ASP A 151 3.84 11.79 9.19
N LEU A 152 3.60 13.01 8.72
CA LEU A 152 3.79 14.23 9.50
C LEU A 152 2.52 14.57 10.27
N ASP A 153 2.56 14.48 11.60
CA ASP A 153 1.45 14.83 12.48
C ASP A 153 1.84 16.01 13.40
N PHE A 154 2.06 17.16 12.77
CA PHE A 154 2.51 18.37 13.44
C PHE A 154 1.32 19.21 13.92
N GLU A 155 0.65 18.69 14.94
CA GLU A 155 -0.51 19.32 15.60
C GLU A 155 -0.16 20.55 16.45
N GLY A 156 1.11 20.68 16.87
CA GLY A 156 1.59 21.81 17.69
C GLY A 156 1.25 23.18 17.09
N PHE A 157 1.28 23.32 15.76
CA PHE A 157 0.87 24.55 15.09
C PHE A 157 -0.60 24.94 15.33
N ALA A 158 -1.47 23.95 15.51
CA ALA A 158 -2.91 24.13 15.70
C ALA A 158 -3.29 24.36 17.16
N PHE A 159 -2.62 23.67 18.10
CA PHE A 159 -3.07 23.59 19.50
C PHE A 159 -2.08 24.17 20.52
N VAL A 160 -0.83 24.43 20.13
CA VAL A 160 0.20 25.04 20.99
C VAL A 160 0.54 26.45 20.52
N ASP A 161 0.73 26.64 19.22
CA ASP A 161 1.09 27.94 18.64
C ASP A 161 -0.09 28.92 18.60
N LYS A 162 0.20 30.20 18.79
CA LYS A 162 -0.81 31.26 18.68
C LYS A 162 -1.27 31.43 17.23
N ILE A 163 -2.58 31.59 17.04
CA ILE A 163 -3.21 31.86 15.73
C ILE A 163 -2.54 33.03 14.99
N THR A 164 -2.06 34.05 15.70
CA THR A 164 -1.36 35.21 15.11
C THR A 164 -0.06 34.84 14.39
N THR A 165 0.51 33.65 14.64
CA THR A 165 1.74 33.16 13.99
C THR A 165 1.47 32.37 12.71
N TRP A 166 0.21 31.97 12.46
CA TRP A 166 -0.17 31.15 11.30
C TRP A 166 0.26 31.73 9.94
N PRO A 167 0.19 33.06 9.68
CA PRO A 167 0.72 33.63 8.44
C PRO A 167 2.22 33.43 8.23
N THR A 168 2.99 33.24 9.31
CA THR A 168 4.42 32.91 9.24
C THR A 168 4.64 31.40 9.10
N ILE A 169 3.82 30.58 9.76
CA ILE A 169 3.90 29.12 9.71
C ILE A 169 3.58 28.59 8.31
N GLN A 170 2.51 29.07 7.68
CA GLN A 170 2.01 28.56 6.40
C GLN A 170 3.10 28.48 5.30
N PRO A 171 3.83 29.56 4.93
CA PRO A 171 4.85 29.46 3.89
C PRO A 171 6.04 28.58 4.30
N ARG A 172 6.36 28.50 5.60
CA ARG A 172 7.43 27.63 6.11
C ARG A 172 7.05 26.15 6.02
N TRP A 173 5.80 25.84 6.36
CA TRP A 173 5.19 24.52 6.23
C TRP A 173 5.20 24.05 4.77
N VAL A 174 4.71 24.88 3.84
CA VAL A 174 4.68 24.53 2.40
C VAL A 174 6.10 24.26 1.87
N ASN A 175 7.08 25.11 2.19
CA ASN A 175 8.46 24.89 1.76
C ASN A 175 9.07 23.61 2.35
N PHE A 176 8.77 23.33 3.62
CA PHE A 176 9.23 22.11 4.28
C PHE A 176 8.63 20.86 3.64
N VAL A 177 7.32 20.82 3.41
CA VAL A 177 6.65 19.67 2.77
C VAL A 177 7.19 19.44 1.37
N ARG A 178 7.37 20.50 0.56
CA ARG A 178 7.93 20.41 -0.80
C ARG A 178 9.34 19.82 -0.81
N GLU A 179 10.24 20.31 0.04
CA GLU A 179 11.64 19.88 0.07
C GLU A 179 11.81 18.49 0.69
N LEU A 180 11.02 18.17 1.73
CA LEU A 180 11.00 16.82 2.31
C LEU A 180 10.47 15.80 1.29
N SER A 181 9.36 16.11 0.61
CA SER A 181 8.78 15.29 -0.46
C SER A 181 9.81 14.97 -1.54
N THR A 182 10.48 15.99 -2.06
CA THR A 182 11.53 15.82 -3.09
C THR A 182 12.64 14.87 -2.61
N THR A 183 13.08 15.01 -1.36
CA THR A 183 14.12 14.16 -0.76
C THR A 183 13.63 12.71 -0.63
N LEU A 184 12.43 12.49 -0.11
CA LEU A 184 11.85 11.17 0.09
C LEU A 184 11.54 10.46 -1.23
N HIS A 185 10.95 11.14 -2.21
CA HIS A 185 10.65 10.57 -3.53
C HIS A 185 11.92 10.17 -4.28
N SER A 186 13.02 10.92 -4.14
CA SER A 186 14.33 10.53 -4.71
C SER A 186 14.88 9.22 -4.14
N GLN A 187 14.39 8.82 -2.95
CA GLN A 187 14.73 7.58 -2.25
C GLN A 187 13.61 6.52 -2.35
N ASN A 188 12.62 6.74 -3.23
CA ASN A 188 11.43 5.90 -3.37
C ASN A 188 10.65 5.71 -2.06
N LYS A 189 10.50 6.80 -1.29
CA LYS A 189 9.78 6.86 0.00
C LYS A 189 8.59 7.80 -0.09
N LEU A 190 7.52 7.47 0.64
CA LEU A 190 6.27 8.21 0.66
C LEU A 190 6.26 9.34 1.70
N LEU A 191 5.51 10.40 1.43
CA LEU A 191 5.18 11.44 2.39
C LEU A 191 3.67 11.51 2.65
N SER A 192 3.28 11.19 3.88
CA SER A 192 1.93 11.36 4.40
C SER A 192 1.86 12.58 5.31
N VAL A 193 0.69 13.23 5.37
CA VAL A 193 0.42 14.33 6.29
C VAL A 193 -0.89 14.07 7.01
N THR A 194 -0.88 14.24 8.33
CA THR A 194 -2.06 14.22 9.19
C THR A 194 -2.38 15.65 9.63
N THR A 195 -3.63 16.07 9.44
CA THR A 195 -4.08 17.42 9.80
C THR A 195 -5.45 17.40 10.47
N PRO A 196 -5.75 18.37 11.35
CA PRO A 196 -7.12 18.72 11.69
C PRO A 196 -7.97 19.03 10.45
N TYR A 197 -9.29 19.02 10.61
CA TYR A 197 -10.21 19.39 9.53
C TYR A 197 -10.00 20.85 9.06
N LEU A 198 -9.97 21.06 7.74
CA LEU A 198 -9.99 22.40 7.13
C LEU A 198 -11.33 22.64 6.45
N LEU A 199 -11.85 23.85 6.55
CA LEU A 199 -13.06 24.28 5.87
C LEU A 199 -12.71 25.34 4.84
N ASP A 200 -13.54 25.45 3.80
CA ASP A 200 -13.34 26.44 2.75
C ASP A 200 -13.33 27.86 3.33
N PRO A 201 -12.20 28.59 3.25
CA PRO A 201 -12.08 29.94 3.79
C PRO A 201 -13.11 30.93 3.19
N ILE A 202 -13.54 30.70 1.94
CA ILE A 202 -14.53 31.54 1.25
C ILE A 202 -15.90 31.48 1.97
N THR A 203 -16.18 30.39 2.68
CA THR A 203 -17.43 30.25 3.46
C THR A 203 -17.42 31.05 4.77
N GLY A 204 -16.32 31.73 5.10
CA GLY A 204 -16.15 32.47 6.35
C GLY A 204 -16.02 31.59 7.59
N LYS A 205 -16.00 30.26 7.42
CA LYS A 205 -15.82 29.30 8.51
C LYS A 205 -14.34 29.22 8.88
N LYS A 206 -14.07 29.34 10.18
CA LYS A 206 -12.71 29.20 10.72
C LYS A 206 -12.30 27.72 10.70
N GLY A 207 -11.10 27.46 10.20
CA GLY A 207 -10.43 26.15 10.21
C GLY A 207 -8.92 26.36 10.27
N TYR A 208 -8.15 25.27 10.26
CA TYR A 208 -6.69 25.30 10.38
C TYR A 208 -6.01 25.58 9.04
N TYR A 209 -6.34 26.72 8.41
CA TYR A 209 -5.99 27.03 7.01
C TYR A 209 -4.49 27.01 6.70
N PHE A 210 -3.63 27.17 7.71
CA PHE A 210 -2.17 27.19 7.51
C PHE A 210 -1.60 25.85 7.05
N TYR A 211 -2.34 24.73 7.20
CA TYR A 211 -1.93 23.44 6.63
C TYR A 211 -1.95 23.42 5.10
N ALA A 212 -2.56 24.42 4.46
CA ALA A 212 -2.36 24.76 3.05
C ALA A 212 -2.52 23.57 2.08
N TRP A 213 -3.62 22.82 2.23
CA TRP A 213 -3.90 21.63 1.40
C TRP A 213 -3.75 21.89 -0.11
N PRO A 214 -4.19 23.02 -0.68
CA PRO A 214 -3.96 23.32 -2.10
C PRO A 214 -2.48 23.42 -2.49
N GLU A 215 -1.66 24.02 -1.63
CA GLU A 215 -0.25 24.27 -1.89
C GLU A 215 0.63 23.04 -1.65
N ILE A 216 0.17 22.07 -0.83
CA ILE A 216 0.93 20.85 -0.54
C ILE A 216 0.47 19.62 -1.32
N SER A 217 -0.68 19.65 -2.00
CA SER A 217 -1.34 18.45 -2.54
C SER A 217 -0.53 17.70 -3.61
N GLU A 218 0.31 18.40 -4.37
CA GLU A 218 1.20 17.81 -5.37
C GLU A 218 2.41 17.10 -4.73
N TYR A 219 2.82 17.51 -3.53
CA TYR A 219 4.01 17.01 -2.84
C TYR A 219 3.73 15.84 -1.89
N ILE A 220 2.49 15.67 -1.44
CA ILE A 220 2.13 14.59 -0.51
C ILE A 220 1.55 13.38 -1.27
N ASP A 221 1.81 12.19 -0.76
CA ASP A 221 1.21 10.94 -1.25
C ASP A 221 -0.12 10.62 -0.55
N ARG A 222 -0.30 11.19 0.66
CA ARG A 222 -1.47 10.95 1.51
C ARG A 222 -1.81 12.15 2.39
N LEU A 223 -3.11 12.38 2.57
CA LEU A 223 -3.69 13.31 3.52
C LEU A 223 -4.65 12.56 4.45
N ASN A 224 -4.32 12.46 5.73
CA ASN A 224 -5.22 12.00 6.78
C ASN A 224 -5.93 13.20 7.41
N ILE A 225 -7.26 13.24 7.32
CA ILE A 225 -8.07 14.30 7.92
C ILE A 225 -8.62 13.79 9.24
N MET A 226 -8.24 14.42 10.36
CA MET A 226 -8.73 14.07 11.70
C MET A 226 -10.20 14.47 11.85
N ALA A 227 -11.11 13.56 11.47
CA ALA A 227 -12.55 13.75 11.51
C ALA A 227 -13.16 13.23 12.84
N TYR A 228 -12.52 13.58 13.95
CA TYR A 228 -12.90 13.24 15.32
C TYR A 228 -12.62 14.39 16.29
N ASP A 229 -12.93 14.18 17.58
CA ASP A 229 -12.85 15.15 18.68
C ASP A 229 -13.65 16.45 18.46
N TYR A 230 -14.80 16.35 17.79
CA TYR A 230 -15.82 17.40 17.78
C TYR A 230 -16.38 17.64 19.19
N HIS A 231 -16.65 16.55 19.92
CA HIS A 231 -16.75 16.54 21.38
C HIS A 231 -15.69 15.62 21.95
N LYS A 232 -15.11 15.99 23.07
CA LYS A 232 -14.01 15.25 23.72
C LYS A 232 -14.17 15.21 25.24
N PHE A 233 -13.21 14.61 25.94
CA PHE A 233 -13.30 14.33 27.37
C PHE A 233 -13.61 15.56 28.26
N ASP A 234 -13.20 16.77 27.84
CA ASP A 234 -13.38 18.02 28.58
C ASP A 234 -14.55 18.89 28.09
N THR A 235 -15.37 18.37 27.15
CA THR A 235 -16.55 19.08 26.63
C THR A 235 -17.84 18.60 27.27
N ALA A 236 -18.96 19.24 26.93
CA ALA A 236 -20.26 18.62 27.13
C ALA A 236 -20.43 17.35 26.29
N ALA A 237 -21.38 16.49 26.66
CA ALA A 237 -21.66 15.25 25.94
C ALA A 237 -22.20 15.51 24.53
N GLY A 238 -21.65 14.80 23.54
CA GLY A 238 -22.07 14.90 22.15
C GLY A 238 -21.30 13.95 21.23
N PRO A 239 -21.63 13.94 19.92
CA PRO A 239 -20.98 13.07 18.94
C PRO A 239 -19.48 13.39 18.81
N ILE A 240 -18.69 12.35 18.55
CA ILE A 240 -17.22 12.37 18.51
C ILE A 240 -16.72 12.98 17.20
N GLY A 241 -17.29 12.60 16.07
CA GLY A 241 -16.87 13.06 14.74
C GLY A 241 -18.02 12.98 13.74
N PRO A 242 -19.10 13.77 13.92
CA PRO A 242 -20.33 13.61 13.15
C PRO A 242 -20.12 13.83 11.65
N ILE A 243 -20.65 12.94 10.81
CA ILE A 243 -20.47 12.97 9.33
C ILE A 243 -20.84 14.32 8.72
N ASN A 244 -22.00 14.85 9.06
CA ASN A 244 -22.47 16.12 8.52
C ASN A 244 -21.61 17.34 8.91
N TRP A 245 -20.69 17.20 9.87
CA TRP A 245 -19.75 18.24 10.27
C TRP A 245 -18.44 18.17 9.49
N PHE A 246 -17.87 16.96 9.31
CA PHE A 246 -16.59 16.81 8.62
C PHE A 246 -16.72 16.64 7.10
N GLU A 247 -17.86 16.20 6.56
CA GLU A 247 -18.03 16.03 5.10
C GLU A 247 -17.76 17.33 4.30
N PRO A 248 -18.13 18.54 4.77
CA PRO A 248 -17.69 19.79 4.14
C PRO A 248 -16.17 19.96 4.05
N SER A 249 -15.42 19.41 5.02
CA SER A 249 -13.95 19.39 4.98
C SER A 249 -13.42 18.46 3.89
N LEU A 250 -14.03 17.28 3.73
CA LEU A 250 -13.72 16.38 2.60
C LEU A 250 -13.98 17.05 1.26
N ILE A 251 -15.13 17.73 1.11
CA ILE A 251 -15.49 18.47 -0.10
C ILE A 251 -14.47 19.57 -0.40
N TYR A 252 -13.95 20.25 0.63
CA TYR A 252 -12.90 21.23 0.46
C TYR A 252 -11.57 20.59 0.01
N ALA A 253 -11.14 19.50 0.64
CA ALA A 253 -9.93 18.76 0.24
C ALA A 253 -9.99 18.31 -1.23
N LEU A 254 -11.15 17.81 -1.68
CA LEU A 254 -11.37 17.34 -3.06
C LEU A 254 -11.22 18.43 -4.13
N LYS A 255 -11.17 19.72 -3.76
CA LYS A 255 -10.90 20.80 -4.72
C LYS A 255 -9.45 20.83 -5.21
N SER A 256 -8.51 20.27 -4.44
CA SER A 256 -7.08 20.37 -4.74
C SER A 256 -6.29 19.09 -4.49
N VAL A 257 -6.77 18.20 -3.62
CA VAL A 257 -6.15 16.92 -3.30
C VAL A 257 -6.82 15.83 -4.11
N ALA A 258 -6.02 15.03 -4.82
CA ALA A 258 -6.52 13.89 -5.55
C ALA A 258 -7.29 12.94 -4.61
N PRO A 259 -8.50 12.48 -4.96
CA PRO A 259 -9.36 11.75 -4.03
C PRO A 259 -8.69 10.54 -3.37
N TRP A 260 -7.95 9.73 -4.13
CA TRP A 260 -7.26 8.53 -3.65
C TRP A 260 -6.14 8.80 -2.64
N LYS A 261 -5.71 10.06 -2.48
CA LYS A 261 -4.76 10.47 -1.43
C LYS A 261 -5.45 10.78 -0.10
N ILE A 262 -6.76 10.98 -0.07
CA ILE A 262 -7.50 11.46 1.10
C ILE A 262 -7.99 10.27 1.94
N TYR A 263 -7.76 10.32 3.25
CA TYR A 263 -8.24 9.34 4.20
C TYR A 263 -9.05 10.00 5.33
N ILE A 264 -10.15 9.34 5.70
CA ILE A 264 -11.04 9.81 6.79
C ILE A 264 -10.52 9.26 8.12
N GLY A 265 -9.95 10.13 8.95
CA GLY A 265 -9.64 9.82 10.35
C GLY A 265 -10.91 9.48 11.11
N THR A 266 -11.01 8.26 11.65
CA THR A 266 -12.22 7.73 12.30
C THR A 266 -11.88 7.27 13.72
N PRO A 267 -12.63 7.71 14.74
CA PRO A 267 -12.34 7.36 16.11
C PRO A 267 -12.82 5.95 16.44
N ASN A 268 -11.92 5.13 16.96
CA ASN A 268 -12.18 3.78 17.49
C ASN A 268 -12.52 3.79 18.99
N TYR A 269 -12.96 4.95 19.46
CA TYR A 269 -13.26 5.23 20.85
C TYR A 269 -14.49 6.13 20.92
N GLY A 270 -14.96 6.28 22.14
CA GLY A 270 -16.00 7.21 22.52
C GLY A 270 -15.72 7.80 23.89
N TYR A 271 -16.69 8.53 24.40
CA TYR A 271 -16.62 9.11 25.74
C TYR A 271 -17.93 8.87 26.49
N ASN A 272 -17.80 8.69 27.80
CA ASN A 272 -18.90 8.53 28.75
C ASN A 272 -18.89 9.71 29.73
N TRP A 273 -19.84 10.63 29.56
CA TRP A 273 -20.00 11.82 30.40
C TRP A 273 -21.01 11.60 31.50
N VAL A 274 -20.72 12.14 32.69
CA VAL A 274 -21.71 12.37 33.74
C VAL A 274 -22.52 13.61 33.40
N THR A 275 -23.81 13.45 33.09
CA THR A 275 -24.68 14.58 32.69
C THR A 275 -25.46 15.16 33.87
N LYS A 276 -25.82 14.32 34.84
CA LYS A 276 -26.60 14.71 36.02
C LYS A 276 -26.31 13.81 37.22
N VAL A 277 -26.23 14.40 38.40
CA VAL A 277 -26.22 13.68 39.69
C VAL A 277 -27.45 14.12 40.48
N THR A 278 -28.21 13.18 41.00
CA THR A 278 -29.42 13.44 41.82
C THR A 278 -29.29 12.69 43.14
N GLY A 279 -29.54 13.36 44.27
CA GLY A 279 -29.32 12.79 45.61
C GLY A 279 -27.94 13.12 46.18
N ILE A 280 -27.60 12.49 47.31
CA ILE A 280 -26.30 12.68 47.99
C ILE A 280 -25.50 11.39 47.76
N CYS A 281 -24.36 11.51 47.08
CA CYS A 281 -23.54 10.33 46.81
C CYS A 281 -22.80 9.87 48.08
N PRO A 282 -22.79 8.56 48.37
CA PRO A 282 -22.00 8.00 49.46
C PRO A 282 -20.48 8.10 49.21
N THR A 283 -19.68 7.86 50.25
CA THR A 283 -18.21 7.97 50.20
C THR A 283 -17.55 6.92 49.32
N ASN A 284 -18.22 5.80 49.03
CA ASN A 284 -17.77 4.75 48.12
C ASN A 284 -18.07 5.07 46.63
N THR A 285 -18.76 6.16 46.32
CA THR A 285 -18.98 6.57 44.93
C THR A 285 -17.64 6.97 44.28
N PRO A 286 -17.26 6.38 43.14
CA PRO A 286 -16.01 6.73 42.45
C PRO A 286 -15.94 8.23 42.12
N SER A 287 -14.76 8.83 42.21
CA SER A 287 -14.57 10.25 41.90
C SER A 287 -14.91 10.60 40.45
N SER A 288 -14.85 9.63 39.53
CA SER A 288 -15.27 9.76 38.13
C SER A 288 -16.77 10.04 37.96
N GLU A 289 -17.59 9.77 38.98
CA GLU A 289 -19.05 9.95 38.93
C GLU A 289 -19.50 11.38 39.29
N LYS A 290 -18.56 12.28 39.56
CA LYS A 290 -18.86 13.69 39.78
C LYS A 290 -19.17 14.37 38.45
N LYS A 291 -20.16 15.26 38.44
CA LYS A 291 -20.49 16.08 37.26
C LYS A 291 -19.32 16.97 36.79
N SER A 292 -18.41 17.34 37.69
CA SER A 292 -17.21 18.12 37.36
C SER A 292 -16.07 17.28 36.78
N SER A 293 -16.21 15.96 36.72
CA SER A 293 -15.20 15.08 36.17
C SER A 293 -15.25 15.09 34.65
N ASN A 294 -14.07 14.99 34.03
CA ASN A 294 -13.97 14.74 32.60
C ASN A 294 -14.61 13.40 32.24
N ALA A 295 -15.08 13.30 30.99
CA ALA A 295 -15.65 12.07 30.47
C ALA A 295 -14.60 10.95 30.47
N ALA A 296 -15.04 9.73 30.79
CA ALA A 296 -14.19 8.55 30.65
C ALA A 296 -14.13 8.13 29.18
N ILE A 297 -12.93 7.79 28.68
CA ILE A 297 -12.77 7.17 27.37
C ILE A 297 -13.41 5.79 27.38
N ILE A 298 -14.16 5.48 26.32
CA ILE A 298 -14.73 4.16 26.06
C ILE A 298 -14.05 3.59 24.82
N HIS A 299 -13.34 2.48 24.96
CA HIS A 299 -12.90 1.72 23.79
C HIS A 299 -14.12 1.05 23.15
N GLN A 300 -14.20 1.05 21.82
CA GLN A 300 -15.35 0.55 21.08
C GLN A 300 -15.67 -0.93 21.44
N LEU A 301 -14.65 -1.77 21.66
CA LEU A 301 -14.81 -3.15 22.15
C LEU A 301 -15.44 -3.29 23.55
N LYS A 302 -15.50 -2.21 24.34
CA LYS A 302 -16.11 -2.17 25.68
C LYS A 302 -17.53 -1.58 25.67
N ALA A 303 -18.02 -1.12 24.53
CA ALA A 303 -19.35 -0.52 24.42
C ALA A 303 -20.47 -1.49 24.84
N GLN A 304 -20.32 -2.80 24.59
CA GLN A 304 -21.33 -3.79 24.96
C GLN A 304 -21.63 -3.81 26.46
N ALA A 305 -20.61 -3.70 27.31
CA ALA A 305 -20.80 -3.65 28.77
C ALA A 305 -21.61 -2.43 29.24
N ILE A 306 -21.63 -1.35 28.46
CA ILE A 306 -22.45 -0.16 28.70
C ILE A 306 -23.88 -0.41 28.23
N LEU A 307 -24.05 -1.04 27.07
CA LEU A 307 -25.35 -1.42 26.52
C LEU A 307 -26.10 -2.40 27.42
N ASP A 308 -25.38 -3.27 28.13
CA ASP A 308 -25.95 -4.25 29.05
C ASP A 308 -26.37 -3.64 30.41
N LYS A 309 -26.08 -2.36 30.65
CA LYS A 309 -26.49 -1.71 31.91
C LYS A 309 -28.02 -1.64 32.01
N PRO A 310 -28.60 -1.88 33.20
CA PRO A 310 -30.04 -1.78 33.38
C PRO A 310 -30.60 -0.42 32.94
N GLY A 311 -31.60 -0.45 32.05
CA GLY A 311 -32.24 0.76 31.53
C GLY A 311 -31.39 1.57 30.55
N ALA A 312 -30.28 1.02 30.04
CA ALA A 312 -29.53 1.65 28.96
C ALA A 312 -30.38 1.75 27.68
N VAL A 313 -30.39 2.93 27.06
CA VAL A 313 -31.11 3.20 25.82
C VAL A 313 -30.11 3.67 24.78
N ALA A 314 -29.90 2.84 23.75
CA ALA A 314 -29.04 3.17 22.62
C ALA A 314 -29.86 3.77 21.46
N THR A 315 -29.40 4.88 20.92
CA THR A 315 -29.99 5.55 19.75
C THR A 315 -28.91 5.83 18.72
N TYR A 316 -29.05 5.25 17.53
CA TYR A 316 -28.18 5.57 16.39
C TYR A 316 -28.70 6.82 15.68
N ASN A 317 -27.80 7.78 15.42
CA ASN A 317 -28.12 8.97 14.67
C ASN A 317 -27.54 8.89 13.26
N GLU A 318 -28.42 8.68 12.26
CA GLU A 318 -28.04 8.53 10.84
C GLU A 318 -27.26 9.73 10.29
N LYS A 319 -27.57 10.96 10.74
CA LYS A 319 -26.90 12.17 10.26
C LYS A 319 -25.47 12.27 10.79
N TYR A 320 -25.26 11.80 12.02
CA TYR A 320 -23.94 11.82 12.66
C TYR A 320 -23.13 10.58 12.29
N GLY A 321 -23.80 9.46 11.99
CA GLY A 321 -23.18 8.15 11.83
C GLY A 321 -22.60 7.64 13.15
N GLU A 322 -23.31 7.84 14.26
CA GLU A 322 -22.84 7.56 15.63
C GLU A 322 -23.97 7.13 16.56
N THR A 323 -23.61 6.38 17.60
CA THR A 323 -24.55 5.90 18.61
C THR A 323 -24.41 6.67 19.91
N ASN A 324 -25.54 7.14 20.43
CA ASN A 324 -25.65 7.62 21.79
C ASN A 324 -26.24 6.54 22.70
N VAL A 325 -25.69 6.35 23.89
CA VAL A 325 -26.28 5.50 24.93
C VAL A 325 -26.53 6.32 26.18
N LEU A 326 -27.78 6.33 26.63
CA LEU A 326 -28.18 6.95 27.88
C LEU A 326 -28.42 5.87 28.93
N TYR A 327 -27.85 6.02 30.11
CA TYR A 327 -28.12 5.13 31.25
C TYR A 327 -28.00 5.88 32.57
N THR A 328 -28.45 5.26 33.67
CA THR A 328 -28.31 5.82 35.02
C THR A 328 -27.68 4.77 35.94
N ALA A 329 -26.59 5.14 36.61
CA ALA A 329 -25.98 4.35 37.67
C ALA A 329 -26.55 4.75 39.04
N GLU A 330 -26.71 3.80 39.95
CA GLU A 330 -27.18 4.06 41.31
C GLU A 330 -26.11 3.65 42.32
N PHE A 331 -25.83 4.55 43.26
CA PHE A 331 -24.85 4.33 44.33
C PHE A 331 -25.53 4.45 45.68
N ASN A 332 -25.37 3.43 46.52
CA ASN A 332 -25.92 3.35 47.87
C ASN A 332 -24.79 3.14 48.87
N GLY A 333 -24.87 3.79 50.03
CA GLY A 333 -23.86 3.67 51.08
C GLY A 333 -24.04 4.71 52.18
N ILE A 334 -22.94 5.11 52.81
CA ILE A 334 -22.92 6.15 53.84
C ILE A 334 -22.14 7.37 53.36
N ASN A 335 -22.52 8.55 53.83
CA ASN A 335 -21.73 9.77 53.62
C ASN A 335 -20.65 9.94 54.71
N SER A 336 -19.83 10.99 54.61
CA SER A 336 -18.75 11.27 55.58
C SER A 336 -19.24 11.55 57.01
N ALA A 337 -20.54 11.84 57.19
CA ALA A 337 -21.17 12.01 58.49
C ALA A 337 -21.80 10.71 59.04
N GLY A 338 -21.63 9.58 58.34
CA GLY A 338 -22.17 8.27 58.72
C GLY A 338 -23.65 8.07 58.38
N ALA A 339 -24.31 9.04 57.73
CA ALA A 339 -25.71 8.91 57.34
C ALA A 339 -25.86 8.06 56.07
N THR A 340 -26.91 7.22 56.02
CA THR A 340 -27.25 6.45 54.81
C THR A 340 -27.68 7.41 53.71
N THR A 341 -27.03 7.31 52.56
CA THR A 341 -27.28 8.17 51.39
C THR A 341 -27.27 7.36 50.10
N SER A 342 -28.07 7.82 49.14
CA SER A 342 -28.11 7.26 47.80
C SER A 342 -28.07 8.38 46.76
N CYS A 343 -27.40 8.13 45.64
CA CYS A 343 -27.48 9.01 44.48
C CYS A 343 -27.68 8.24 43.17
N LYS A 344 -28.30 8.92 42.21
CA LYS A 344 -28.42 8.47 40.82
C LYS A 344 -27.56 9.35 39.94
N VAL A 345 -26.74 8.73 39.10
CA VAL A 345 -25.80 9.40 38.19
C VAL A 345 -26.21 9.07 36.77
N SER A 346 -26.69 10.05 36.03
CA SER A 346 -27.07 9.91 34.63
C SER A 346 -25.87 10.11 33.73
N HIS A 347 -25.75 9.25 32.73
CA HIS A 347 -24.67 9.23 31.76
C HIS A 347 -25.18 9.43 30.35
N SER A 348 -24.32 10.01 29.51
CA SER A 348 -24.46 9.99 28.07
C SER A 348 -23.15 9.49 27.48
N VAL A 349 -23.23 8.42 26.69
CA VAL A 349 -22.09 7.84 25.99
C VAL A 349 -22.24 8.10 24.50
N TRP A 350 -21.18 8.53 23.83
CA TRP A 350 -21.15 8.62 22.36
C TRP A 350 -19.95 7.86 21.83
N TYR A 351 -20.17 7.09 20.76
CA TYR A 351 -19.13 6.33 20.08
C TYR A 351 -19.54 6.02 18.63
N VAL A 352 -18.56 5.63 17.80
CA VAL A 352 -18.80 5.13 16.44
C VAL A 352 -18.89 3.61 16.50
N ASP A 353 -20.07 3.06 16.20
CA ASP A 353 -20.22 1.60 16.07
C ASP A 353 -19.99 1.14 14.61
N ALA A 354 -20.17 -0.16 14.36
CA ALA A 354 -20.01 -0.74 13.03
C ALA A 354 -20.83 -0.03 11.93
N ARG A 355 -22.05 0.43 12.23
CA ARG A 355 -22.89 1.16 11.27
C ARG A 355 -22.26 2.52 10.92
N GLY A 356 -21.69 3.18 11.93
CA GLY A 356 -20.96 4.44 11.76
C GLY A 356 -19.69 4.29 10.92
N TYR A 357 -18.96 3.18 11.06
CA TYR A 357 -17.83 2.83 10.19
C TYR A 357 -18.28 2.54 8.76
N GLY A 358 -19.37 1.77 8.57
CA GLY A 358 -19.97 1.52 7.27
C GLY A 358 -20.42 2.80 6.57
N ALA A 359 -21.04 3.74 7.29
CA ALA A 359 -21.44 5.04 6.76
C ALA A 359 -20.24 5.88 6.29
N ARG A 360 -19.12 5.84 7.02
CA ARG A 360 -17.86 6.49 6.62
C ARG A 360 -17.22 5.82 5.41
N ALA A 361 -17.26 4.48 5.34
CA ALA A 361 -16.79 3.73 4.18
C ALA A 361 -17.61 4.07 2.92
N LYS A 362 -18.92 4.30 3.07
CA LYS A 362 -19.75 4.79 1.96
C LYS A 362 -19.33 6.16 1.44
N LEU A 363 -18.72 7.03 2.25
CA LEU A 363 -18.10 8.26 1.75
C LEU A 363 -16.83 7.98 0.95
N VAL A 364 -16.04 6.97 1.33
CA VAL A 364 -14.88 6.50 0.56
C VAL A 364 -15.31 6.06 -0.84
N GLU A 365 -16.39 5.28 -0.94
CA GLU A 365 -16.99 4.89 -2.22
C GLU A 365 -17.50 6.11 -3.01
N LYS A 366 -18.35 6.93 -2.37
CA LYS A 366 -19.00 8.10 -2.97
C LYS A 366 -18.00 9.07 -3.60
N TYR A 367 -16.90 9.34 -2.90
CA TYR A 367 -15.90 10.33 -3.31
C TYR A 367 -14.62 9.72 -3.90
N ARG A 368 -14.54 8.38 -4.01
CA ARG A 368 -13.35 7.63 -4.48
C ARG A 368 -12.11 7.97 -3.65
N LEU A 369 -12.28 8.01 -2.33
CA LEU A 369 -11.20 8.34 -1.40
C LEU A 369 -10.19 7.20 -1.29
N GLY A 370 -9.03 7.48 -0.70
CA GLY A 370 -8.00 6.47 -0.42
C GLY A 370 -8.44 5.47 0.65
N GLY A 371 -9.21 5.92 1.65
CA GLY A 371 -9.76 5.02 2.65
C GLY A 371 -10.16 5.68 3.97
N ILE A 372 -10.23 4.84 5.01
CA ILE A 372 -10.42 5.21 6.41
C ILE A 372 -9.09 5.03 7.16
N SER A 373 -8.79 5.95 8.07
CA SER A 373 -7.68 5.86 9.03
C SER A 373 -8.24 5.77 10.43
N GLU A 374 -8.03 4.64 11.11
CA GLU A 374 -8.54 4.43 12.46
C GLU A 374 -7.63 5.04 13.54
N TRP A 375 -8.19 5.92 14.38
CA TRP A 375 -7.55 6.40 15.62
C TRP A 375 -8.21 5.73 16.85
N GLU A 376 -7.58 4.78 17.52
CA GLU A 376 -6.39 4.04 17.09
C GLU A 376 -6.71 2.56 16.92
N ILE A 377 -5.86 1.87 16.19
CA ILE A 377 -5.97 0.42 16.04
C ILE A 377 -5.77 -0.22 17.42
N GLY A 378 -6.64 -1.17 17.79
CA GLY A 378 -6.57 -1.91 19.06
C GLY A 378 -7.67 -1.58 20.08
N TYR A 379 -8.50 -0.57 19.82
CA TYR A 379 -9.67 -0.25 20.65
C TYR A 379 -11.00 -0.83 20.14
N GLY A 380 -11.00 -1.34 18.92
CA GLY A 380 -12.19 -1.78 18.19
C GLY A 380 -12.48 -3.26 18.29
N ASP A 381 -13.67 -3.63 17.83
CA ASP A 381 -14.10 -4.99 17.54
C ASP A 381 -13.98 -5.30 16.05
N ASN A 382 -14.21 -6.57 15.68
CA ASN A 382 -14.23 -6.97 14.27
C ASN A 382 -15.46 -6.46 13.52
N LEU A 383 -16.51 -5.97 14.19
CA LEU A 383 -17.74 -5.57 13.51
C LEU A 383 -17.53 -4.33 12.64
N ALA A 384 -16.71 -3.39 13.12
CA ALA A 384 -16.38 -2.18 12.36
C ALA A 384 -15.68 -2.50 11.03
N ILE A 385 -14.62 -3.32 11.06
CA ILE A 385 -13.87 -3.67 9.84
C ILE A 385 -14.69 -4.52 8.86
N GLU A 386 -15.59 -5.37 9.35
CA GLU A 386 -16.49 -6.15 8.48
C GLU A 386 -17.48 -5.24 7.72
N GLU A 387 -17.99 -4.17 8.32
CA GLU A 387 -18.82 -3.19 7.58
C GLU A 387 -17.99 -2.42 6.53
N VAL A 388 -16.73 -2.08 6.84
CA VAL A 388 -15.82 -1.48 5.85
C VAL A 388 -15.51 -2.46 4.73
N LYS A 389 -15.32 -3.75 5.04
CA LYS A 389 -15.01 -4.83 4.09
C LYS A 389 -16.10 -5.02 3.04
N LYS A 390 -17.38 -4.88 3.42
CA LYS A 390 -18.49 -4.89 2.45
C LYS A 390 -18.33 -3.81 1.39
N VAL A 391 -17.92 -2.60 1.79
CA VAL A 391 -17.67 -1.49 0.86
C VAL A 391 -16.39 -1.73 0.06
N ALA A 392 -15.33 -2.24 0.69
CA ALA A 392 -14.08 -2.60 0.04
C ALA A 392 -14.27 -3.61 -1.11
N ILE A 393 -15.12 -4.62 -0.92
CA ILE A 393 -15.50 -5.61 -1.94
C ILE A 393 -16.32 -4.92 -3.04
N ALA A 394 -17.31 -4.09 -2.67
CA ALA A 394 -18.12 -3.35 -3.65
C ALA A 394 -17.26 -2.39 -4.52
N MET A 395 -16.19 -1.83 -3.94
CA MET A 395 -15.18 -0.99 -4.61
C MET A 395 -14.04 -1.77 -5.26
N GLY A 396 -14.06 -3.10 -5.19
CA GLY A 396 -12.99 -3.99 -5.65
C GLY A 396 -12.68 -3.83 -7.14
N GLN A 397 -11.49 -4.26 -7.54
CA GLN A 397 -11.09 -4.25 -8.94
C GLN A 397 -11.41 -5.59 -9.58
N ASP A 398 -11.84 -5.57 -10.84
CA ASP A 398 -11.92 -6.79 -11.64
C ASP A 398 -10.51 -7.35 -11.83
N LYS A 399 -10.30 -8.59 -11.38
CA LYS A 399 -8.98 -9.23 -11.45
C LYS A 399 -8.60 -9.50 -12.91
N VAL A 400 -7.41 -9.03 -13.29
CA VAL A 400 -6.82 -9.27 -14.61
C VAL A 400 -5.87 -10.45 -14.55
N VAL A 401 -6.10 -11.43 -15.40
CA VAL A 401 -5.28 -12.63 -15.57
C VAL A 401 -4.52 -12.52 -16.89
N GLY A 402 -3.19 -12.63 -16.80
CA GLY A 402 -2.29 -12.67 -17.95
C GLY A 402 -1.80 -14.08 -18.22
N ASP A 403 -1.76 -14.48 -19.49
CA ASP A 403 -1.09 -15.71 -19.94
C ASP A 403 -0.14 -15.38 -21.10
N VAL A 404 0.93 -16.17 -21.26
CA VAL A 404 1.86 -16.02 -22.37
C VAL A 404 2.53 -17.34 -22.74
N THR A 405 2.68 -17.54 -24.05
CA THR A 405 3.46 -18.61 -24.67
C THR A 405 4.57 -18.01 -25.52
N THR A 406 5.64 -18.79 -25.72
CA THR A 406 6.79 -18.41 -26.53
C THR A 406 7.02 -19.45 -27.63
N SER A 407 7.52 -19.02 -28.79
CA SER A 407 7.84 -19.92 -29.90
C SER A 407 9.03 -20.85 -29.61
N THR A 408 9.93 -20.45 -28.71
CA THR A 408 11.08 -21.23 -28.24
C THR A 408 11.60 -20.63 -26.93
N GLU A 409 12.33 -21.43 -26.16
CA GLU A 409 13.00 -21.00 -24.92
C GLU A 409 14.52 -20.86 -25.10
N ASN A 410 15.06 -21.35 -26.23
CA ASN A 410 16.47 -21.23 -26.56
C ASN A 410 16.64 -20.65 -27.98
N LEU A 411 17.56 -19.70 -28.11
CA LEU A 411 17.87 -19.01 -29.37
C LEU A 411 19.38 -18.87 -29.54
N LEU A 412 19.81 -18.65 -30.78
CA LEU A 412 21.13 -18.11 -31.07
C LEU A 412 21.15 -16.58 -30.98
N TYR A 413 22.32 -16.01 -30.70
CA TYR A 413 22.52 -14.57 -30.68
C TYR A 413 22.07 -13.92 -31.99
N GLY A 414 21.21 -12.90 -31.89
CA GLY A 414 20.66 -12.20 -33.05
C GLY A 414 19.42 -12.87 -33.66
N GLU A 415 18.92 -13.96 -33.08
CA GLU A 415 17.60 -14.50 -33.43
C GLU A 415 16.48 -13.85 -32.62
N SER A 416 15.30 -13.85 -33.22
CA SER A 416 14.09 -13.31 -32.62
C SER A 416 13.19 -14.41 -32.08
N VAL A 417 12.57 -14.17 -30.92
CA VAL A 417 11.52 -15.03 -30.34
C VAL A 417 10.16 -14.35 -30.50
N ALA A 418 9.12 -15.14 -30.78
CA ALA A 418 7.74 -14.65 -30.83
C ALA A 418 7.00 -15.03 -29.53
N PHE A 419 6.31 -14.07 -28.94
CA PHE A 419 5.42 -14.25 -27.81
C PHE A 419 3.97 -14.05 -28.24
N ASN A 420 3.11 -14.96 -27.81
CA ASN A 420 1.66 -14.86 -27.96
C ASN A 420 1.06 -14.90 -26.56
N GLY A 421 0.41 -13.83 -26.15
CA GLY A 421 -0.19 -13.73 -24.83
C GLY A 421 -1.61 -13.19 -24.86
N SER A 422 -2.24 -13.17 -23.69
CA SER A 422 -3.55 -12.56 -23.52
C SER A 422 -3.72 -11.97 -22.14
N PHE A 423 -4.55 -10.94 -22.04
CA PHE A 423 -5.07 -10.42 -20.79
C PHE A 423 -6.59 -10.48 -20.80
N LYS A 424 -7.15 -11.13 -19.78
CA LYS A 424 -8.59 -11.32 -19.60
C LYS A 424 -8.96 -11.02 -18.16
N LEU A 425 -10.24 -10.76 -17.91
CA LEU A 425 -10.77 -10.78 -16.56
C LEU A 425 -10.80 -12.22 -16.04
N ALA A 426 -10.89 -12.40 -14.72
CA ALA A 426 -10.96 -13.72 -14.08
C ALA A 426 -12.14 -14.59 -14.58
N ASP A 427 -13.25 -13.94 -14.96
CA ASP A 427 -14.42 -14.59 -15.58
C ASP A 427 -14.23 -14.94 -17.07
N GLY A 428 -13.05 -14.67 -17.64
CA GLY A 428 -12.68 -14.97 -19.02
C GLY A 428 -13.02 -13.89 -20.04
N ARG A 429 -13.66 -12.77 -19.65
CA ARG A 429 -13.94 -11.66 -20.58
C ARG A 429 -12.63 -11.03 -21.11
N PRO A 430 -12.51 -10.78 -22.42
CA PRO A 430 -11.29 -10.23 -23.00
C PRO A 430 -11.11 -8.75 -22.65
N LEU A 431 -9.85 -8.34 -22.45
CA LEU A 431 -9.51 -6.92 -22.32
C LEU A 431 -9.09 -6.34 -23.66
N SER A 432 -9.95 -5.55 -24.30
CA SER A 432 -9.63 -4.88 -25.58
C SER A 432 -8.85 -3.59 -25.39
N SER A 433 -7.90 -3.31 -26.29
CA SER A 433 -7.21 -2.03 -26.45
C SER A 433 -6.48 -1.55 -25.18
N VAL A 434 -6.01 -2.49 -24.35
CA VAL A 434 -5.26 -2.19 -23.14
C VAL A 434 -3.76 -2.16 -23.45
N PRO A 435 -3.02 -1.11 -23.04
CA PRO A 435 -1.57 -1.07 -23.18
C PRO A 435 -0.88 -2.28 -22.54
N VAL A 436 -0.03 -2.94 -23.32
CA VAL A 436 0.81 -4.05 -22.88
C VAL A 436 2.24 -3.55 -22.73
N PHE A 437 2.84 -3.89 -21.60
CA PHE A 437 4.23 -3.61 -21.27
C PHE A 437 5.01 -4.92 -21.18
N MET A 438 6.24 -4.91 -21.65
CA MET A 438 7.19 -6.01 -21.48
C MET A 438 8.11 -5.69 -20.31
N GLU A 439 8.14 -6.60 -19.35
CA GLU A 439 9.06 -6.62 -18.22
C GLU A 439 10.26 -7.49 -18.61
N ILE A 440 11.46 -6.90 -18.55
CA ILE A 440 12.72 -7.53 -18.91
C ILE A 440 13.56 -7.59 -17.65
N LYS A 441 13.96 -8.79 -17.23
CA LYS A 441 14.93 -9.03 -16.15
C LYS A 441 16.13 -9.80 -16.69
N ARG A 442 17.32 -9.23 -16.55
CA ARG A 442 18.58 -9.79 -17.07
C ARG A 442 19.78 -9.20 -16.36
N ALA A 443 20.96 -9.77 -16.60
CA ALA A 443 22.21 -9.38 -15.92
C ALA A 443 22.59 -7.90 -16.12
N SER A 444 22.29 -7.34 -17.30
CA SER A 444 22.57 -5.92 -17.61
C SER A 444 21.61 -4.92 -16.93
N GLY A 445 20.57 -5.40 -16.25
CA GLY A 445 19.57 -4.58 -15.56
C GLY A 445 18.14 -4.89 -15.98
N ASN A 446 17.20 -4.38 -15.19
CA ASN A 446 15.76 -4.59 -15.41
C ASN A 446 15.15 -3.41 -16.15
N SER A 447 14.15 -3.65 -16.99
CA SER A 447 13.40 -2.57 -17.64
C SER A 447 11.96 -2.95 -17.95
N ARG A 448 11.07 -1.96 -17.93
CA ARG A 448 9.67 -2.05 -18.35
C ARG A 448 9.44 -1.18 -19.58
N ARG A 449 8.86 -1.71 -20.66
CA ARG A 449 8.67 -0.96 -21.91
C ARG A 449 7.31 -1.23 -22.52
N ALA A 450 6.63 -0.19 -23.01
CA ALA A 450 5.38 -0.35 -23.76
C ALA A 450 5.66 -1.06 -25.10
N VAL A 451 4.83 -2.04 -25.45
CA VAL A 451 5.05 -2.91 -26.62
C VAL A 451 3.85 -3.02 -27.56
N GLY A 452 2.69 -2.56 -27.14
CA GLY A 452 1.50 -2.54 -27.97
C GLY A 452 0.23 -2.44 -27.13
N GLN A 453 -0.88 -2.84 -27.72
CA GLN A 453 -2.16 -2.99 -27.03
C GLN A 453 -2.77 -4.35 -27.35
N THR A 454 -3.64 -4.84 -26.46
CA THR A 454 -4.43 -6.04 -26.72
C THR A 454 -5.44 -5.84 -27.84
N ALA A 455 -5.67 -6.90 -28.62
CA ALA A 455 -6.72 -7.01 -29.61
C ALA A 455 -8.12 -7.14 -28.96
N PRO A 456 -9.22 -7.05 -29.72
CA PRO A 456 -10.58 -7.17 -29.18
C PRO A 456 -10.87 -8.47 -28.40
N ASP A 457 -10.17 -9.55 -28.71
CA ASP A 457 -10.23 -10.84 -28.02
C ASP A 457 -9.28 -10.96 -26.81
N GLY A 458 -8.63 -9.85 -26.44
CA GLY A 458 -7.70 -9.76 -25.31
C GLY A 458 -6.30 -10.27 -25.60
N THR A 459 -6.02 -10.73 -26.83
CA THR A 459 -4.70 -11.27 -27.20
C THR A 459 -3.72 -10.19 -27.59
N PHE A 460 -2.42 -10.48 -27.51
CA PHE A 460 -1.36 -9.67 -28.09
C PHE A 460 -0.27 -10.58 -28.66
N GLN A 461 0.45 -10.08 -29.65
CA GLN A 461 1.60 -10.76 -30.24
C GLN A 461 2.78 -9.80 -30.34
N ILE A 462 3.96 -10.28 -30.00
CA ILE A 462 5.19 -9.51 -30.16
C ILE A 462 6.35 -10.41 -30.56
N LYS A 463 7.20 -9.89 -31.43
CA LYS A 463 8.47 -10.48 -31.81
C LYS A 463 9.62 -9.67 -31.23
N VAL A 464 10.52 -10.35 -30.51
CA VAL A 464 11.58 -9.71 -29.73
C VAL A 464 12.93 -10.23 -30.18
N LEU A 465 13.86 -9.32 -30.46
CA LEU A 465 15.26 -9.64 -30.70
C LEU A 465 16.03 -9.55 -29.39
N LEU A 466 16.73 -10.62 -29.01
CA LEU A 466 17.47 -10.68 -27.75
C LEU A 466 18.97 -10.80 -27.99
N GLY A 467 19.73 -10.00 -27.25
CA GLY A 467 21.20 -9.99 -27.28
C GLY A 467 21.84 -10.81 -26.16
N GLU A 468 21.07 -11.18 -25.13
CA GLU A 468 21.51 -11.99 -23.99
C GLU A 468 20.31 -12.72 -23.37
N SER A 469 20.59 -13.76 -22.59
CA SER A 469 19.62 -14.57 -21.86
C SER A 469 18.81 -13.69 -20.91
N THR A 470 17.49 -13.79 -20.99
CA THR A 470 16.57 -12.81 -20.40
C THR A 470 15.32 -13.50 -19.86
N ASN A 471 14.85 -13.09 -18.68
CA ASN A 471 13.53 -13.41 -18.18
C ASN A 471 12.55 -12.33 -18.68
N ILE A 472 11.49 -12.75 -19.36
CA ILE A 472 10.48 -11.87 -19.94
C ILE A 472 9.11 -12.21 -19.38
N SER A 473 8.41 -11.22 -18.88
CA SER A 473 6.97 -11.28 -18.63
C SER A 473 6.29 -10.07 -19.26
N PHE A 474 4.96 -10.09 -19.31
CA PHE A 474 4.17 -8.97 -19.80
C PHE A 474 3.24 -8.47 -18.70
N SER A 475 2.93 -7.18 -18.73
CA SER A 475 2.01 -6.56 -17.79
C SER A 475 1.07 -5.56 -18.46
N THR A 476 -0.03 -5.25 -17.78
CA THR A 476 -0.88 -4.09 -18.06
C THR A 476 -0.92 -3.22 -16.82
N ASP A 477 -1.13 -1.90 -17.00
CA ASP A 477 -1.26 -1.01 -15.84
C ASP A 477 -2.51 -1.33 -15.02
N GLU A 478 -2.38 -1.17 -13.71
CA GLU A 478 -3.52 -1.14 -12.80
C GLU A 478 -4.39 0.09 -13.11
N THR A 479 -5.70 -0.07 -12.99
CA THR A 479 -6.66 1.02 -13.15
C THR A 479 -7.61 1.04 -11.97
N TRP A 480 -8.47 2.07 -11.87
CA TRP A 480 -9.48 2.08 -10.82
C TRP A 480 -10.37 0.84 -10.87
N ASP A 481 -10.74 0.34 -12.05
CA ASP A 481 -11.69 -0.77 -12.18
C ASP A 481 -11.02 -2.14 -12.27
N ARG A 482 -9.70 -2.21 -12.48
CA ARG A 482 -8.99 -3.46 -12.78
C ARG A 482 -7.62 -3.53 -12.12
N THR A 483 -7.27 -4.71 -11.65
CA THR A 483 -5.96 -4.98 -11.05
C THR A 483 -4.85 -4.84 -12.09
N LEU A 484 -3.59 -4.69 -11.66
CA LEU A 484 -2.46 -4.93 -12.54
C LEU A 484 -2.58 -6.34 -13.14
N GLY A 485 -2.48 -6.45 -14.46
CA GLY A 485 -2.36 -7.73 -15.13
C GLY A 485 -0.89 -8.10 -15.26
N SER A 486 -0.53 -9.35 -14.98
CA SER A 486 0.82 -9.86 -15.25
C SER A 486 0.77 -11.30 -15.76
N THR A 487 1.65 -11.64 -16.70
CA THR A 487 1.84 -13.00 -17.19
C THR A 487 2.93 -13.71 -16.39
N PRO A 488 2.96 -15.06 -16.38
CA PRO A 488 4.12 -15.80 -15.92
C PRO A 488 5.42 -15.37 -16.64
N GLU A 489 6.54 -15.44 -15.94
CA GLU A 489 7.86 -15.22 -16.55
C GLU A 489 8.23 -16.38 -17.49
N LYS A 490 8.81 -16.03 -18.64
CA LYS A 490 9.45 -16.94 -19.59
C LYS A 490 10.94 -16.67 -19.61
N ILE A 491 11.73 -17.71 -19.36
CA ILE A 491 13.19 -17.65 -19.40
C ILE A 491 13.61 -17.97 -20.83
N ILE A 492 14.25 -17.01 -21.50
CA ILE A 492 14.78 -17.20 -22.86
C ILE A 492 16.31 -17.25 -22.78
N GLY A 493 16.87 -18.41 -23.07
CA GLY A 493 18.31 -18.63 -23.14
C GLY A 493 18.90 -18.24 -24.49
N ILE A 494 19.98 -17.47 -24.48
CA ILE A 494 20.71 -17.08 -25.69
C ILE A 494 22.07 -17.79 -25.73
N SER A 495 22.27 -18.60 -26.75
CA SER A 495 23.56 -19.20 -27.08
C SER A 495 24.31 -18.31 -28.07
N ARG A 496 25.64 -18.35 -28.02
CA ARG A 496 26.47 -17.59 -28.96
C ARG A 496 26.44 -18.22 -30.34
N VAL A 497 26.57 -17.39 -31.38
CA VAL A 497 26.80 -17.88 -32.75
C VAL A 497 28.30 -18.08 -32.93
N VAL A 498 28.70 -19.27 -33.36
CA VAL A 498 30.10 -19.60 -33.65
C VAL A 498 30.24 -19.94 -35.13
N SER A 499 31.03 -19.14 -35.83
CA SER A 499 31.44 -19.38 -37.22
C SER A 499 32.91 -19.74 -37.24
N TRP A 500 33.27 -20.94 -37.69
CA TRP A 500 34.66 -21.41 -37.66
C TRP A 500 34.93 -22.33 -38.84
N SER A 501 36.20 -22.54 -39.14
CA SER A 501 36.61 -23.49 -40.17
C SER A 501 37.87 -24.23 -39.77
N ILE A 502 37.96 -25.47 -40.24
CA ILE A 502 39.10 -26.36 -40.02
C ILE A 502 39.37 -27.11 -41.34
N PRO A 503 40.64 -27.39 -41.70
CA PRO A 503 40.95 -28.14 -42.91
C PRO A 503 40.32 -29.54 -42.90
N ALA A 504 39.83 -30.00 -44.05
CA ALA A 504 39.24 -31.34 -44.19
C ALA A 504 40.26 -32.49 -43.98
N SER A 505 41.56 -32.20 -44.09
CA SER A 505 42.64 -33.15 -43.77
C SER A 505 43.80 -32.46 -43.07
N MET A 506 44.41 -33.15 -42.10
CA MET A 506 45.60 -32.71 -41.37
C MET A 506 46.69 -33.76 -41.45
N LYS A 507 47.96 -33.32 -41.54
CA LYS A 507 49.10 -34.22 -41.40
C LYS A 507 49.35 -34.50 -39.92
N HIS A 508 49.50 -35.77 -39.54
CA HIS A 508 49.81 -36.14 -38.17
C HIS A 508 51.14 -35.51 -37.69
N GLY A 509 51.18 -35.01 -36.46
CA GLY A 509 52.34 -34.36 -35.86
C GLY A 509 52.64 -32.94 -36.35
N VAL A 510 51.81 -32.37 -37.23
CA VAL A 510 51.93 -30.98 -37.69
C VAL A 510 50.90 -30.10 -36.98
N ALA A 511 51.33 -28.91 -36.55
CA ALA A 511 50.46 -27.92 -35.94
C ALA A 511 49.60 -27.21 -37.00
N TYR A 512 48.31 -27.10 -36.73
CA TYR A 512 47.36 -26.36 -37.57
C TYR A 512 46.66 -25.27 -36.75
N LYS A 513 46.47 -24.11 -37.38
CA LYS A 513 45.71 -22.99 -36.81
C LYS A 513 44.24 -23.10 -37.21
N VAL A 514 43.37 -23.27 -36.21
CA VAL A 514 41.92 -23.25 -36.36
C VAL A 514 41.43 -21.84 -36.07
N ASN A 515 40.77 -21.24 -37.06
CA ASN A 515 40.27 -19.88 -36.96
C ASN A 515 38.74 -19.87 -36.88
N GLY A 516 38.21 -18.95 -36.09
CA GLY A 516 36.78 -18.71 -36.05
C GLY A 516 36.45 -17.35 -35.47
N GLN A 517 35.16 -17.10 -35.38
CA GLN A 517 34.57 -15.88 -34.83
C GLN A 517 33.32 -16.22 -34.05
N VAL A 518 33.17 -15.57 -32.91
CA VAL A 518 31.99 -15.67 -32.05
C VAL A 518 31.19 -14.38 -32.12
N GLN A 519 29.86 -14.47 -32.07
CA GLN A 519 28.97 -13.33 -31.86
C GLN A 519 28.28 -13.43 -30.48
N PRO A 520 28.17 -12.30 -29.74
CA PRO A 520 28.60 -10.95 -30.08
C PRO A 520 30.12 -10.80 -30.17
N LYS A 521 30.59 -9.83 -30.98
CA LYS A 521 32.01 -9.56 -31.20
C LYS A 521 32.61 -8.84 -30.01
N ILE A 522 33.18 -9.59 -29.08
CA ILE A 522 33.84 -9.08 -27.88
C ILE A 522 35.10 -9.88 -27.59
N ALA A 523 36.07 -9.25 -26.92
CA ALA A 523 37.25 -9.92 -26.41
C ALA A 523 36.92 -10.74 -25.15
N GLY A 524 37.75 -11.74 -24.87
CA GLY A 524 37.74 -12.43 -23.57
C GLY A 524 36.80 -13.63 -23.47
N ILE A 525 36.07 -13.99 -24.53
CA ILE A 525 35.22 -15.20 -24.52
C ILE A 525 36.12 -16.42 -24.64
N LYS A 526 36.00 -17.35 -23.69
CA LYS A 526 36.67 -18.64 -23.76
C LYS A 526 35.99 -19.55 -24.78
N VAL A 527 36.78 -20.06 -25.71
CA VAL A 527 36.36 -21.01 -26.74
C VAL A 527 37.18 -22.29 -26.60
N ILE A 528 36.56 -23.44 -26.79
CA ILE A 528 37.22 -24.74 -26.65
C ILE A 528 37.05 -25.51 -27.96
N LEU A 529 38.16 -25.86 -28.60
CA LEU A 529 38.18 -26.86 -29.66
C LEU A 529 38.15 -28.24 -29.01
N ASP A 530 37.06 -28.97 -29.22
CA ASP A 530 36.77 -30.28 -28.62
C ASP A 530 36.68 -31.35 -29.72
N ASP A 531 37.52 -32.38 -29.65
CA ASP A 531 37.46 -33.56 -30.53
C ASP A 531 36.86 -34.81 -29.86
N GLY A 532 36.30 -34.65 -28.65
CA GLY A 532 35.76 -35.72 -27.81
C GLY A 532 36.79 -36.44 -26.96
N ILE A 533 38.09 -36.19 -27.16
CA ILE A 533 39.20 -36.79 -26.39
C ILE A 533 40.10 -35.70 -25.79
N THR A 534 40.38 -34.68 -26.59
CA THR A 534 41.26 -33.55 -26.29
C THR A 534 40.48 -32.24 -26.42
N GLN A 535 40.75 -31.34 -25.49
CA GLN A 535 40.17 -30.01 -25.46
C GLN A 535 41.29 -28.97 -25.43
N VAL A 536 41.29 -28.07 -26.40
CA VAL A 536 42.26 -26.97 -26.48
C VAL A 536 41.49 -25.65 -26.40
N SER A 537 41.81 -24.84 -25.40
CA SER A 537 41.15 -23.55 -25.18
C SER A 537 41.84 -22.41 -25.92
N GLY A 538 41.05 -21.47 -26.43
CA GLY A 538 41.47 -20.15 -26.89
C GLY A 538 40.59 -19.06 -26.28
N ILE A 539 40.92 -17.82 -26.59
CA ILE A 539 40.17 -16.63 -26.16
C ILE A 539 39.91 -15.74 -27.37
N THR A 540 38.73 -15.13 -27.44
CA THR A 540 38.42 -14.18 -28.52
C THR A 540 39.14 -12.85 -28.36
N ALA A 541 39.52 -12.23 -29.47
CA ALA A 541 39.96 -10.84 -29.58
C ALA A 541 38.76 -9.88 -29.63
N ALA A 542 39.02 -8.57 -29.65
CA ALA A 542 37.98 -7.53 -29.60
C ALA A 542 36.97 -7.60 -30.76
N ASP A 543 37.37 -8.14 -31.92
CA ASP A 543 36.48 -8.37 -33.06
C ASP A 543 35.73 -9.71 -32.99
N GLY A 544 35.82 -10.42 -31.87
CA GLY A 544 35.23 -11.74 -31.63
C GLY A 544 35.98 -12.90 -32.29
N LYS A 545 37.09 -12.65 -33.00
CA LYS A 545 37.86 -13.72 -33.65
C LYS A 545 38.71 -14.47 -32.63
N PHE A 546 38.93 -15.75 -32.88
CA PHE A 546 39.86 -16.58 -32.12
C PHE A 546 40.73 -17.41 -33.06
N GLU A 547 41.92 -17.76 -32.56
CA GLU A 547 42.83 -18.71 -33.19
C GLU A 547 43.23 -19.75 -32.13
N ILE A 548 43.09 -21.03 -32.47
CA ILE A 548 43.51 -22.16 -31.62
C ILE A 548 44.48 -23.01 -32.42
N GLU A 549 45.67 -23.24 -31.88
CA GLU A 549 46.63 -24.16 -32.48
C GLU A 549 46.39 -25.59 -31.99
N VAL A 550 46.26 -26.54 -32.92
CA VAL A 550 46.02 -27.95 -32.61
C VAL A 550 47.02 -28.84 -33.35
N THR A 551 47.58 -29.81 -32.63
CA THR A 551 48.46 -30.83 -33.20
C THR A 551 47.86 -32.22 -32.93
N GLN A 552 47.55 -32.97 -33.99
CA GLN A 552 46.99 -34.31 -33.89
C GLN A 552 48.08 -35.38 -34.05
N THR A 553 48.23 -36.25 -33.06
CA THR A 553 49.28 -37.28 -33.05
C THR A 553 48.80 -38.65 -33.52
N LYS A 554 47.48 -38.89 -33.54
CA LYS A 554 46.86 -40.16 -33.94
C LYS A 554 46.18 -40.02 -35.30
N VAL A 555 46.57 -40.88 -36.24
CA VAL A 555 45.97 -41.04 -37.57
C VAL A 555 44.52 -41.52 -37.45
N GLY A 556 43.64 -41.08 -38.35
CA GLY A 556 42.24 -41.51 -38.41
C GLY A 556 41.26 -40.35 -38.64
N VAL A 557 39.97 -40.68 -38.69
CA VAL A 557 38.89 -39.69 -38.81
C VAL A 557 38.53 -39.14 -37.44
N ARG A 558 38.47 -37.81 -37.32
CA ARG A 558 38.09 -37.09 -36.09
C ARG A 558 36.98 -36.09 -36.37
N GLN A 559 36.16 -35.83 -35.37
CA GLN A 559 35.14 -34.77 -35.42
C GLN A 559 35.49 -33.71 -34.40
N PHE A 560 35.58 -32.46 -34.87
CA PHE A 560 35.87 -31.31 -34.04
C PHE A 560 34.63 -30.44 -33.90
N SER A 561 34.41 -29.85 -32.73
CA SER A 561 33.44 -28.79 -32.50
C SER A 561 34.08 -27.66 -31.72
N ILE A 562 33.53 -26.45 -31.86
CA ILE A 562 33.82 -25.36 -30.95
C ILE A 562 32.75 -25.34 -29.86
N VAL A 563 33.19 -25.31 -28.61
CA VAL A 563 32.34 -25.19 -27.43
C VAL A 563 32.58 -23.82 -26.80
N THR A 564 31.50 -23.14 -26.45
CA THR A 564 31.52 -21.97 -25.55
C THR A 564 30.95 -22.38 -24.21
N GLU A 565 31.55 -21.92 -23.11
CA GLU A 565 31.03 -22.17 -21.77
C GLU A 565 29.83 -21.25 -21.46
N THR A 566 29.05 -21.62 -20.45
CA THR A 566 28.00 -20.77 -19.90
C THR A 566 28.65 -19.60 -19.17
N GLU A 567 28.21 -18.39 -19.48
CA GLU A 567 28.68 -17.15 -18.88
C GLU A 567 27.49 -16.25 -18.54
N ALA A 568 27.71 -15.16 -17.80
CA ALA A 568 26.65 -14.21 -17.50
C ALA A 568 26.00 -13.70 -18.80
N GLY A 569 24.69 -13.95 -18.94
CA GLY A 569 23.91 -13.58 -20.12
C GLY A 569 23.97 -14.57 -21.30
N PHE A 570 24.77 -15.63 -21.26
CA PHE A 570 24.87 -16.58 -22.38
C PHE A 570 24.90 -18.04 -21.93
N LEU A 571 24.10 -18.87 -22.59
CA LEU A 571 24.20 -20.31 -22.45
C LEU A 571 25.46 -20.84 -23.14
N GLY A 572 26.04 -21.88 -22.55
CA GLY A 572 27.04 -22.68 -23.23
C GLY A 572 26.47 -23.32 -24.49
N SER A 573 27.30 -23.43 -25.53
CA SER A 573 26.88 -23.92 -26.83
C SER A 573 27.96 -24.78 -27.46
N LYS A 574 27.56 -25.72 -28.32
CA LYS A 574 28.47 -26.56 -29.09
C LYS A 574 28.12 -26.44 -30.57
N SER A 575 29.09 -26.04 -31.39
CA SER A 575 28.90 -25.92 -32.83
C SER A 575 28.65 -27.29 -33.46
N ALA A 576 28.05 -27.28 -34.66
CA ALA A 576 28.03 -28.47 -35.51
C ALA A 576 29.46 -29.02 -35.70
N PRO A 577 29.64 -30.35 -35.69
CA PRO A 577 30.96 -30.95 -35.82
C PRO A 577 31.48 -30.84 -37.26
N SER A 578 32.78 -30.58 -37.41
CA SER A 578 33.51 -30.71 -38.68
C SER A 578 34.36 -31.97 -38.67
N THR A 579 34.27 -32.76 -39.73
CA THR A 579 35.03 -34.01 -39.86
C THR A 579 36.38 -33.75 -40.52
N VAL A 580 37.45 -34.27 -39.93
CA VAL A 580 38.83 -34.10 -40.39
C VAL A 580 39.51 -35.46 -40.48
N LEU A 581 40.15 -35.73 -41.62
CA LEU A 581 41.03 -36.89 -41.79
C LEU A 581 42.45 -36.54 -41.36
N VAL A 582 42.91 -37.12 -40.26
CA VAL A 582 44.31 -37.04 -39.83
C VAL A 582 45.08 -38.15 -40.54
N ARG A 583 46.06 -37.79 -41.37
CA ARG A 583 46.84 -38.70 -42.21
C ARG A 583 48.35 -38.54 -42.06
#